data_AF-A0ABD0YNT5-F1
#
_entry.id   AF-A0ABD0YNT5-F1
#
_cell.length_a   1.000
_cell.length_b   1.000
_cell.length_c   1.000
_cell.angle_alpha   90.00
_cell.angle_beta   90.00
_cell.angle_gamma   90.00
#
_symmetry.space_group_name_H-M   'P 1'
#
loop_
_entity.id
_entity.type
_entity.pdbx_description
1 polymer ?
#
loop_
_entity_poly.entity_id
_entity_poly.type
_entity_poly.pdbx_seq_one_letter_code
_entity_poly.pdbx_strand_id
1 'polypeptide(L)'
;ELCKPLNSSSVDLECSFNSVSVPCNKALRPGTLVQAQCKHSYNLLSLSDGFDVTRCLANGELETPLFHCTPECGIVNHDSARPLINDGEVAKVGEYPWHVGIYRSGKNDQICGGTLLSPHIVLTAAHCVYSESKHKVLDPSNFLVAVGKYKRALDPPEPFQQVEQAREVILELGYRGSRTGYEQDIAIIDVKKHFILSNMVLPVCLDGGSLRAIPVGTKGTVVGWGKTEKKVSSEVLLVTHLPLIDYQTCNRDLPDNFIRFITSDKFCAGYINGTGVQEGDSGGGLTFQEFNKHYIHGVVSLKPKEVEKSYALFTNVTIHKSWILKTIRALKPHHPN
;
A
#
# COMPACT_ATOMS: atom_id res chain seq x y z
N GLU A 1 23.56 -35.27 10.11
CA GLU A 1 22.91 -34.68 8.91
C GLU A 1 23.29 -33.20 8.80
N LEU A 2 23.11 -32.56 7.63
CA LEU A 2 23.37 -31.12 7.46
C LEU A 2 22.06 -30.35 7.61
N CYS A 3 22.10 -29.15 8.20
CA CYS A 3 20.94 -28.28 8.20
C CYS A 3 20.66 -27.72 6.82
N LYS A 4 19.39 -27.51 6.51
CA LYS A 4 18.95 -26.94 5.23
C LYS A 4 19.52 -25.53 5.03
N PRO A 5 19.79 -25.13 3.77
CA PRO A 5 20.11 -23.74 3.45
C PRO A 5 19.08 -22.77 4.02
N LEU A 6 19.56 -21.65 4.56
CA LEU A 6 18.74 -20.59 5.10
C LEU A 6 18.74 -19.40 4.13
N ASN A 7 17.53 -18.97 3.74
CA ASN A 7 17.30 -17.75 2.99
C ASN A 7 16.16 -17.01 3.67
N SER A 8 16.26 -15.68 3.79
CA SER A 8 15.21 -14.87 4.39
C SER A 8 15.02 -13.57 3.63
N SER A 9 13.75 -13.25 3.38
CA SER A 9 13.36 -11.96 2.79
C SER A 9 13.41 -10.82 3.82
N SER A 10 13.24 -11.10 5.11
CA SER A 10 13.08 -10.10 6.19
C SER A 10 14.23 -10.04 7.20
N VAL A 11 15.15 -11.02 7.18
CA VAL A 11 16.25 -11.17 8.14
C VAL A 11 17.57 -11.25 7.39
N ASP A 12 18.58 -10.54 7.88
CA ASP A 12 19.99 -10.71 7.52
C ASP A 12 20.58 -11.83 8.38
N LEU A 13 21.22 -12.80 7.72
CA LEU A 13 21.76 -14.00 8.35
C LEU A 13 23.27 -14.05 8.24
N GLU A 14 23.93 -14.21 9.37
CA GLU A 14 25.37 -14.44 9.47
C GLU A 14 25.63 -15.84 10.01
N CYS A 15 26.38 -16.66 9.25
CA CYS A 15 26.69 -18.02 9.64
C CYS A 15 28.19 -18.18 9.88
N SER A 16 28.55 -18.87 10.96
CA SER A 16 29.96 -19.15 11.29
C SER A 16 30.16 -20.58 11.77
N PHE A 17 31.22 -21.23 11.28
CA PHE A 17 31.64 -22.56 11.70
C PHE A 17 33.08 -22.50 12.21
N ASN A 18 33.32 -22.87 13.47
CA ASN A 18 34.60 -22.69 14.15
C ASN A 18 35.16 -21.26 14.01
N SER A 19 34.29 -20.26 14.21
CA SER A 19 34.59 -18.82 14.10
C SER A 19 34.98 -18.33 12.70
N VAL A 20 34.81 -19.15 11.66
CA VAL A 20 35.01 -18.76 10.26
C VAL A 20 33.65 -18.52 9.61
N SER A 21 33.49 -17.36 8.97
CA SER A 21 32.28 -17.02 8.21
C SER A 21 32.03 -18.02 7.09
N VAL A 22 30.79 -18.51 6.97
CA VAL A 22 30.35 -19.44 5.94
C VAL A 22 29.02 -18.98 5.33
N PRO A 23 28.73 -19.31 4.06
CA PRO A 23 27.47 -18.91 3.44
C PRO A 23 26.25 -19.58 4.09
N CYS A 24 25.28 -18.79 4.56
CA CYS A 24 24.02 -19.30 5.13
C CYS A 24 23.11 -19.97 4.10
N ASN A 25 23.21 -19.56 2.84
CA ASN A 25 22.40 -20.06 1.73
C ASN A 25 22.88 -21.42 1.17
N LYS A 26 23.74 -22.12 1.91
CA LYS A 26 24.20 -23.48 1.61
C LYS A 26 23.89 -24.39 2.80
N ALA A 27 23.93 -25.70 2.59
CA ALA A 27 23.72 -26.66 3.67
C ALA A 27 24.77 -26.47 4.78
N LEU A 28 24.32 -26.38 6.03
CA LEU A 28 25.16 -26.02 7.18
C LEU A 28 25.66 -27.27 7.90
N ARG A 29 26.93 -27.23 8.32
CA ARG A 29 27.52 -28.33 9.11
C ARG A 29 27.04 -28.28 10.56
N PRO A 30 26.86 -29.43 11.23
CA PRO A 30 26.60 -29.46 12.67
C PRO A 30 27.63 -28.64 13.44
N GLY A 31 27.18 -27.82 14.39
CA GLY A 31 28.00 -26.88 15.14
C GLY A 31 28.06 -25.46 14.55
N THR A 32 27.61 -25.26 13.31
CA THR A 32 27.50 -23.91 12.70
C THR A 32 26.57 -23.04 13.54
N LEU A 33 27.05 -21.86 13.94
CA LEU A 33 26.26 -20.80 14.56
C LEU A 33 25.59 -19.96 13.48
N VAL A 34 24.33 -19.60 13.72
CA VAL A 34 23.55 -18.72 12.85
C VAL A 34 23.07 -17.55 13.70
N GLN A 35 23.41 -16.34 13.27
CA GLN A 35 22.95 -15.09 13.87
C GLN A 35 22.01 -14.38 12.90
N ALA A 36 20.91 -13.87 13.44
CA ALA A 36 19.82 -13.24 12.71
C ALA A 36 19.64 -11.80 13.18
N GLN A 37 19.47 -10.87 12.23
CA GLN A 37 19.09 -9.49 12.48
C GLN A 37 17.98 -9.06 11.52
N CYS A 38 16.99 -8.29 11.98
CA CYS A 38 16.01 -7.73 11.04
C CYS A 38 16.68 -6.80 10.03
N LYS A 39 16.30 -6.94 8.75
CA LYS A 39 16.67 -5.95 7.73
C LYS A 39 16.13 -4.58 8.09
N HIS A 40 16.78 -3.52 7.63
CA HIS A 40 16.47 -2.13 8.00
C HIS A 40 14.99 -1.73 7.88
N SER A 41 14.26 -2.24 6.87
CA SER A 41 12.83 -1.95 6.65
C SER A 41 11.87 -2.93 7.36
N TYR A 42 12.37 -3.68 8.35
CA TYR A 42 11.62 -4.66 9.11
C TYR A 42 11.92 -4.49 10.61
N ASN A 43 10.94 -4.80 11.44
CA ASN A 43 11.06 -4.79 12.89
C ASN A 43 10.69 -6.12 13.52
N LEU A 44 11.24 -6.33 14.71
CA LEU A 44 10.89 -7.44 15.58
C LEU A 44 9.58 -7.11 16.31
N LEU A 45 8.48 -7.78 15.95
CA LEU A 45 7.17 -7.53 16.58
C LEU A 45 7.04 -8.15 17.98
N SER A 46 7.80 -9.21 18.28
CA SER A 46 7.83 -9.84 19.60
C SER A 46 9.11 -10.64 19.80
N LEU A 47 9.75 -10.50 20.97
CA LEU A 47 10.88 -11.32 21.42
C LEU A 47 10.47 -12.78 21.74
N SER A 48 9.17 -13.11 21.72
CA SER A 48 8.66 -14.43 22.12
C SER A 48 8.73 -15.52 21.05
N ASP A 49 8.91 -15.16 19.78
CA ASP A 49 8.64 -16.08 18.65
C ASP A 49 9.90 -16.67 18.00
N GLY A 50 11.07 -16.52 18.64
CA GLY A 50 12.31 -17.15 18.21
C GLY A 50 13.54 -16.48 18.76
N PHE A 51 14.70 -16.99 18.35
CA PHE A 51 15.99 -16.56 18.85
C PHE A 51 16.77 -15.80 17.77
N ASP A 52 17.57 -14.84 18.20
CA ASP A 52 18.52 -14.12 17.35
C ASP A 52 19.77 -14.95 17.04
N VAL A 53 20.04 -15.97 17.87
CA VAL A 53 21.12 -16.93 17.67
C VAL A 53 20.60 -18.35 17.78
N THR A 54 21.00 -19.22 16.84
CA THR A 54 20.71 -20.65 16.87
C THR A 54 21.91 -21.45 16.35
N ARG A 55 21.87 -22.76 16.51
CA ARG A 55 22.94 -23.68 16.10
C ARG A 55 22.40 -24.80 15.23
N CYS A 56 23.14 -25.18 14.19
CA CYS A 56 22.87 -26.40 13.45
C CYS A 56 23.24 -27.63 14.29
N LEU A 57 22.28 -28.52 14.56
CA LEU A 57 22.46 -29.74 15.34
C LEU A 57 22.90 -30.92 14.46
N ALA A 58 23.40 -31.98 15.09
CA ALA A 58 23.86 -33.19 14.41
C ALA A 58 22.73 -33.95 13.67
N ASN A 59 21.47 -33.77 14.09
CA ASN A 59 20.29 -34.32 13.46
C ASN A 59 19.82 -33.50 12.22
N GLY A 60 20.55 -32.45 11.82
CA GLY A 60 20.19 -31.63 10.65
C GLY A 60 19.11 -30.59 10.90
N GLU A 61 18.72 -30.36 12.16
CA GLU A 61 17.77 -29.31 12.55
C GLU A 61 18.48 -28.14 13.23
N LEU A 62 17.81 -26.99 13.29
CA LEU A 62 18.25 -25.87 14.11
C LEU A 62 17.84 -26.12 15.56
N GLU A 63 18.72 -25.80 16.51
CA GLU A 63 18.50 -25.97 17.95
C GLU A 63 17.26 -25.23 18.44
N THR A 64 17.08 -24.01 17.95
CA THR A 64 15.90 -23.18 18.20
C THR A 64 15.43 -22.50 16.91
N PRO A 65 14.12 -22.20 16.78
CA PRO A 65 13.62 -21.43 15.65
C PRO A 65 14.15 -19.98 15.71
N LEU A 66 14.53 -19.44 14.55
CA LEU A 66 14.86 -18.04 14.41
C LEU A 66 13.61 -17.16 14.54
N PHE A 67 13.76 -15.96 15.09
CA PHE A 67 12.65 -15.01 15.13
C PHE A 67 12.15 -14.62 13.73
N HIS A 68 10.96 -14.05 13.67
CA HIS A 68 10.41 -13.45 12.45
C HIS A 68 10.36 -11.94 12.55
N CYS A 69 10.86 -11.26 11.50
CA CYS A 69 10.69 -9.82 11.34
C CYS A 69 9.51 -9.51 10.44
N THR A 70 8.80 -8.45 10.77
CA THR A 70 7.68 -7.94 9.97
C THR A 70 8.02 -6.59 9.36
N PRO A 71 7.48 -6.27 8.18
CA PRO A 71 7.65 -4.98 7.56
C PRO A 71 7.38 -3.82 8.53
N GLU A 72 8.29 -2.85 8.57
CA GLU A 72 7.95 -1.54 9.09
C GLU A 72 6.86 -0.90 8.22
N CYS A 73 6.08 -0.01 8.82
CA CYS A 73 4.98 0.64 8.12
C CYS A 73 4.82 2.11 8.49
N GLY A 74 4.24 2.88 7.57
CA GLY A 74 3.76 4.24 7.80
C GLY A 74 4.87 5.28 8.02
N ILE A 75 6.14 4.94 7.77
CA ILE A 75 7.26 5.86 7.90
C ILE A 75 7.47 6.59 6.57
N VAL A 76 7.44 7.92 6.61
CA VAL A 76 7.79 8.77 5.47
C VAL A 76 9.32 8.87 5.33
N ASN A 77 9.80 9.06 4.11
CA ASN A 77 11.22 9.30 3.87
C ASN A 77 11.54 10.81 3.95
N HIS A 78 12.24 11.22 5.01
CA HIS A 78 12.59 12.62 5.23
C HIS A 78 13.89 13.06 4.54
N ASP A 79 14.70 12.13 4.01
CA ASP A 79 16.03 12.44 3.45
C ASP A 79 15.97 13.08 2.04
N SER A 80 14.79 13.12 1.44
CA SER A 80 14.57 13.59 0.08
C SER A 80 14.41 15.11 0.00
N ALA A 81 15.45 15.90 0.24
CA ALA A 81 15.34 17.37 0.18
C ALA A 81 15.31 17.92 -1.27
N ARG A 82 14.17 18.51 -1.69
CA ARG A 82 14.06 19.78 -2.46
C ARG A 82 12.58 20.15 -2.74
N PRO A 83 12.03 21.22 -2.14
CA PRO A 83 10.67 21.68 -2.41
C PRO A 83 10.63 22.69 -3.57
N LEU A 84 9.66 22.56 -4.49
CA LEU A 84 9.24 23.62 -5.41
C LEU A 84 7.70 23.62 -5.52
N ILE A 85 7.10 24.82 -5.56
CA ILE A 85 5.75 25.16 -5.07
C ILE A 85 4.75 25.41 -6.22
N ASN A 86 3.54 24.81 -6.16
CA ASN A 86 2.19 25.46 -6.14
C ASN A 86 1.02 24.43 -6.23
N ASP A 87 0.00 24.60 -5.37
CA ASP A 87 -1.34 23.94 -5.31
C ASP A 87 -1.43 22.42 -5.50
N GLY A 88 -0.92 21.73 -4.48
CA GLY A 88 -0.47 20.35 -4.49
C GLY A 88 1.03 20.42 -4.26
N GLU A 89 1.50 20.02 -3.09
CA GLU A 89 2.95 20.05 -2.85
C GLU A 89 3.57 18.96 -3.73
N VAL A 90 4.64 19.27 -4.45
CA VAL A 90 5.39 18.24 -5.17
C VAL A 90 5.91 17.29 -4.10
N ALA A 91 5.48 16.02 -4.14
CA ALA A 91 5.98 15.03 -3.20
C ALA A 91 7.47 14.91 -3.43
N LYS A 92 8.28 14.91 -2.36
CA LYS A 92 9.69 14.63 -2.56
C LYS A 92 9.83 13.18 -3.03
N VAL A 93 10.86 12.93 -3.83
CA VAL A 93 11.13 11.59 -4.38
C VAL A 93 11.20 10.59 -3.22
N GLY A 94 10.26 9.64 -3.15
CA GLY A 94 10.22 8.62 -2.10
C GLY A 94 9.61 9.03 -0.75
N GLU A 95 9.10 10.25 -0.57
CA GLU A 95 8.53 10.73 0.70
C GLU A 95 7.38 9.86 1.20
N TYR A 96 6.55 9.36 0.28
CA TYR A 96 5.41 8.48 0.56
C TYR A 96 5.62 7.10 -0.07
N PRO A 97 6.45 6.24 0.55
CA PRO A 97 6.97 5.01 -0.05
C PRO A 97 5.92 3.91 -0.23
N TRP A 98 4.71 4.10 0.30
CA TRP A 98 3.57 3.20 0.12
C TRP A 98 2.71 3.51 -1.10
N HIS A 99 2.95 4.62 -1.81
CA HIS A 99 2.16 4.94 -2.99
C HIS A 99 2.46 3.94 -4.12
N VAL A 100 1.39 3.47 -4.78
CA VAL A 100 1.47 2.47 -5.84
C VAL A 100 0.81 3.00 -7.10
N GLY A 101 1.46 2.81 -8.26
CA GLY A 101 0.83 2.98 -9.56
C GLY A 101 0.32 1.65 -10.11
N ILE A 102 -0.92 1.64 -10.59
CA ILE A 102 -1.55 0.51 -11.29
C ILE A 102 -1.65 0.86 -12.77
N TYR A 103 -1.15 -0.02 -13.64
CA TYR A 103 -1.04 0.17 -15.08
C TYR A 103 -1.72 -0.99 -15.81
N ARG A 104 -2.17 -0.74 -17.04
CA ARG A 104 -2.56 -1.85 -17.94
C ARG A 104 -1.31 -2.47 -18.56
N SER A 105 -1.26 -3.79 -18.57
CA SER A 105 -0.20 -4.54 -19.25
C SER A 105 -0.11 -4.11 -20.72
N GLY A 106 1.13 -3.88 -21.19
CA GLY A 106 1.40 -3.38 -22.54
C GLY A 106 1.13 -1.88 -22.75
N LYS A 107 0.86 -1.11 -21.68
CA LYS A 107 0.71 0.35 -21.74
C LYS A 107 1.58 1.05 -20.71
N ASN A 108 2.07 2.24 -21.05
CA ASN A 108 2.91 3.05 -20.16
C ASN A 108 2.12 4.02 -19.28
N ASP A 109 0.80 4.13 -19.50
CA ASP A 109 -0.05 5.05 -18.77
C ASP A 109 -0.68 4.39 -17.55
N GLN A 110 -0.49 5.05 -16.40
CA GLN A 110 -1.15 4.71 -15.15
C GLN A 110 -2.68 4.84 -15.30
N ILE A 111 -3.42 3.88 -14.75
CA ILE A 111 -4.88 3.88 -14.74
C ILE A 111 -5.48 4.23 -13.38
N CYS A 112 -4.83 3.80 -12.29
CA CYS A 112 -5.27 4.01 -10.92
C CYS A 112 -4.10 4.02 -9.95
N GLY A 113 -4.31 4.65 -8.80
CA GLY A 113 -3.43 4.55 -7.65
C GLY A 113 -3.73 3.31 -6.82
N GLY A 114 -2.83 3.04 -5.89
CA GLY A 114 -3.00 2.02 -4.85
C GLY A 114 -2.14 2.38 -3.65
N THR A 115 -2.23 1.56 -2.62
CA THR A 115 -1.44 1.69 -1.41
C THR A 115 -0.87 0.34 -0.99
N LEU A 116 0.44 0.28 -0.77
CA LEU A 116 1.13 -0.93 -0.34
C LEU A 116 0.80 -1.22 1.14
N LEU A 117 0.25 -2.40 1.44
CA LEU A 117 -0.02 -2.87 2.81
C LEU A 117 1.00 -3.91 3.30
N SER A 118 1.66 -4.59 2.37
CA SER A 118 2.74 -5.55 2.63
C SER A 118 3.61 -5.67 1.36
N PRO A 119 4.75 -6.39 1.38
CA PRO A 119 5.59 -6.58 0.19
C PRO A 119 4.88 -7.14 -1.06
N HIS A 120 3.68 -7.72 -0.93
CA HIS A 120 2.91 -8.25 -2.07
C HIS A 120 1.45 -7.82 -2.12
N ILE A 121 0.96 -7.09 -1.11
CA ILE A 121 -0.45 -6.70 -1.02
C ILE A 121 -0.59 -5.21 -1.30
N VAL A 122 -1.39 -4.90 -2.31
CA VAL A 122 -1.79 -3.53 -2.65
C VAL A 122 -3.29 -3.37 -2.44
N LEU A 123 -3.67 -2.35 -1.68
CA LEU A 123 -5.05 -1.90 -1.54
C LEU A 123 -5.37 -0.88 -2.64
N THR A 124 -6.52 -1.00 -3.29
CA THR A 124 -7.01 -0.04 -4.30
C THR A 124 -8.54 0.00 -4.31
N ALA A 125 -9.14 0.74 -5.23
CA ALA A 125 -10.57 0.80 -5.43
C ALA A 125 -11.04 -0.36 -6.34
N ALA A 126 -12.24 -0.89 -6.08
CA ALA A 126 -12.80 -1.97 -6.89
C ALA A 126 -13.09 -1.54 -8.32
N HIS A 127 -13.54 -0.30 -8.54
CA HIS A 127 -13.81 0.24 -9.88
C HIS A 127 -12.56 0.29 -10.78
N CYS A 128 -11.36 0.28 -10.21
CA CYS A 128 -10.10 0.25 -10.97
C CYS A 128 -9.86 -1.10 -11.66
N VAL A 129 -10.41 -2.18 -11.10
CA VAL A 129 -10.14 -3.56 -11.51
C VAL A 129 -11.41 -4.35 -11.87
N TYR A 130 -12.56 -3.67 -11.92
CA TYR A 130 -13.87 -4.24 -12.24
C TYR A 130 -14.42 -3.66 -13.55
N SER A 131 -14.99 -4.52 -14.39
CA SER A 131 -15.65 -4.10 -15.62
C SER A 131 -17.16 -3.99 -15.38
N GLU A 132 -17.69 -2.78 -15.25
CA GLU A 132 -19.13 -2.56 -15.09
C GLU A 132 -19.95 -3.11 -16.26
N SER A 133 -19.45 -3.00 -17.49
CA SER A 133 -20.13 -3.53 -18.68
C SER A 133 -20.22 -5.06 -18.73
N LYS A 134 -19.27 -5.75 -18.08
CA LYS A 134 -19.18 -7.24 -18.08
C LYS A 134 -19.59 -7.83 -16.73
N HIS A 135 -19.95 -6.98 -15.77
CA HIS A 135 -20.26 -7.30 -14.39
C HIS A 135 -19.26 -8.26 -13.71
N LYS A 136 -17.96 -8.12 -14.00
CA LYS A 136 -16.93 -9.03 -13.48
C LYS A 136 -15.59 -8.35 -13.22
N VAL A 137 -14.79 -8.98 -12.37
CA VAL A 137 -13.38 -8.64 -12.15
C VAL A 137 -12.61 -8.84 -13.45
N LEU A 138 -11.72 -7.91 -13.75
CA LEU A 138 -10.80 -7.99 -14.89
C LEU A 138 -9.70 -9.02 -14.60
N ASP A 139 -9.18 -9.67 -15.65
CA ASP A 139 -8.12 -10.67 -15.49
C ASP A 139 -6.87 -10.03 -14.85
N PRO A 140 -6.30 -10.62 -13.77
CA PRO A 140 -5.11 -10.10 -13.10
C PRO A 140 -3.92 -9.86 -14.03
N SER A 141 -3.75 -10.69 -15.07
CA SER A 141 -2.65 -10.54 -16.03
C SER A 141 -2.67 -9.21 -16.81
N ASN A 142 -3.82 -8.51 -16.82
CA ASN A 142 -3.97 -7.19 -17.41
C ASN A 142 -3.34 -6.07 -16.58
N PHE A 143 -2.88 -6.34 -15.35
CA PHE A 143 -2.38 -5.30 -14.45
C PHE A 143 -0.89 -5.46 -14.15
N LEU A 144 -0.17 -4.35 -14.28
CA LEU A 144 1.16 -4.16 -13.73
C LEU A 144 1.04 -3.20 -12.53
N VAL A 145 1.78 -3.52 -11.47
CA VAL A 145 1.82 -2.79 -10.22
C VAL A 145 3.22 -2.26 -10.04
N ALA A 146 3.38 -0.96 -9.88
CA ALA A 146 4.69 -0.32 -9.74
C ALA A 146 4.80 0.48 -8.44
N VAL A 147 5.94 0.33 -7.77
CA VAL A 147 6.30 1.00 -6.51
C VAL A 147 7.66 1.69 -6.64
N GLY A 148 8.00 2.56 -5.69
CA GLY A 148 9.28 3.29 -5.71
C GLY A 148 9.39 4.28 -6.88
N LYS A 149 8.23 4.75 -7.37
CA LYS A 149 8.12 5.65 -8.52
C LYS A 149 7.88 7.09 -8.07
N TYR A 150 8.48 8.01 -8.82
CA TYR A 150 8.21 9.44 -8.71
C TYR A 150 7.55 9.97 -9.99
N LYS A 151 8.00 9.51 -11.15
CA LYS A 151 7.36 9.82 -12.43
C LYS A 151 6.17 8.91 -12.71
N ARG A 152 5.15 9.46 -13.37
CA ARG A 152 3.91 8.76 -13.74
C ARG A 152 4.14 7.67 -14.80
N ALA A 153 5.06 7.87 -15.75
CA ALA A 153 5.33 6.89 -16.80
C ALA A 153 6.18 5.72 -16.28
N LEU A 154 5.95 4.51 -16.80
CA LEU A 154 6.80 3.35 -16.51
C LEU A 154 8.19 3.44 -17.14
N ASP A 155 8.27 4.09 -18.31
CA ASP A 155 9.50 4.25 -19.07
C ASP A 155 9.86 5.74 -19.24
N PRO A 156 11.16 6.10 -19.15
CA PRO A 156 12.27 5.24 -18.77
C PRO A 156 12.20 4.81 -17.28
N PRO A 157 12.74 3.62 -16.92
CA PRO A 157 12.68 3.13 -15.55
C PRO A 157 13.46 4.03 -14.58
N GLU A 158 12.90 4.25 -13.39
CA GLU A 158 13.56 5.00 -12.31
C GLU A 158 14.44 4.08 -11.44
N PRO A 159 15.51 4.58 -10.78
CA PRO A 159 16.46 3.73 -10.04
C PRO A 159 15.84 2.84 -8.95
N PHE A 160 14.77 3.29 -8.30
CA PHE A 160 14.09 2.57 -7.21
C PHE A 160 12.77 1.93 -7.65
N GLN A 161 12.44 2.03 -8.94
CA GLN A 161 11.22 1.48 -9.50
C GLN A 161 11.26 -0.05 -9.47
N GLN A 162 10.22 -0.64 -8.90
CA GLN A 162 9.96 -2.07 -9.00
C GLN A 162 8.59 -2.26 -9.65
N VAL A 163 8.50 -3.16 -10.63
CA VAL A 163 7.27 -3.43 -11.37
C VAL A 163 6.99 -4.92 -11.33
N GLU A 164 5.80 -5.28 -10.86
CA GLU A 164 5.37 -6.68 -10.75
C GLU A 164 3.98 -6.86 -11.35
N GLN A 165 3.74 -8.04 -11.94
CA GLN A 165 2.42 -8.37 -12.48
C GLN A 165 1.49 -8.81 -11.35
N ALA A 166 0.21 -8.44 -11.44
CA ALA A 166 -0.79 -8.98 -10.52
C ALA A 166 -0.96 -10.50 -10.74
N ARG A 167 -1.02 -11.23 -9.63
CA ARG A 167 -1.36 -12.65 -9.56
C ARG A 167 -2.86 -12.83 -9.35
N GLU A 168 -3.41 -12.13 -8.38
CA GLU A 168 -4.82 -12.23 -8.00
C GLU A 168 -5.40 -10.83 -7.72
N VAL A 169 -6.69 -10.70 -7.99
CA VAL A 169 -7.48 -9.49 -7.70
C VAL A 169 -8.73 -9.92 -6.95
N ILE A 170 -8.90 -9.40 -5.75
CA ILE A 170 -9.97 -9.78 -4.82
C ILE A 170 -10.78 -8.54 -4.47
N LEU A 171 -12.09 -8.63 -4.65
CA LEU A 171 -13.06 -7.59 -4.29
C LEU A 171 -13.87 -8.02 -3.08
N GLU A 172 -14.42 -7.04 -2.36
CA GLU A 172 -15.51 -7.28 -1.42
C GLU A 172 -16.75 -7.79 -2.18
N LEU A 173 -17.44 -8.80 -1.63
CA LEU A 173 -18.43 -9.60 -2.38
C LEU A 173 -19.65 -8.81 -2.88
N GLY A 174 -20.01 -7.71 -2.21
CA GLY A 174 -21.18 -6.89 -2.54
C GLY A 174 -20.91 -5.78 -3.55
N TYR A 175 -19.67 -5.55 -3.98
CA TYR A 175 -19.38 -4.51 -4.96
C TYR A 175 -20.04 -4.78 -6.32
N ARG A 176 -20.89 -3.85 -6.80
CA ARG A 176 -21.59 -3.94 -8.10
C ARG A 176 -21.53 -2.62 -8.90
N GLY A 177 -20.52 -1.79 -8.64
CA GLY A 177 -20.32 -0.50 -9.31
C GLY A 177 -21.51 0.44 -9.14
N SER A 178 -21.89 1.12 -10.21
CA SER A 178 -22.99 2.10 -10.20
C SER A 178 -24.34 1.57 -9.70
N ARG A 179 -24.61 0.25 -9.80
CA ARG A 179 -25.87 -0.36 -9.34
C ARG A 179 -26.05 -0.29 -7.82
N THR A 180 -24.96 -0.29 -7.07
CA THR A 180 -24.95 -0.18 -5.60
C THR A 180 -24.35 1.14 -5.15
N GLY A 181 -24.34 2.16 -6.02
CA GLY A 181 -23.75 3.46 -5.70
C GLY A 181 -22.25 3.42 -5.38
N TYR A 182 -21.52 2.42 -5.91
CA TYR A 182 -20.13 2.13 -5.56
C TYR A 182 -19.92 1.85 -4.05
N GLU A 183 -20.93 1.32 -3.37
CA GLU A 183 -20.75 0.70 -2.05
C GLU A 183 -19.72 -0.45 -2.16
N GLN A 184 -18.85 -0.58 -1.15
CA GLN A 184 -17.75 -1.56 -1.09
C GLN A 184 -16.72 -1.39 -2.21
N ASP A 185 -16.45 -0.14 -2.62
CA ASP A 185 -15.47 0.20 -3.64
C ASP A 185 -14.03 0.07 -3.10
N ILE A 186 -13.62 -1.18 -2.86
CA ILE A 186 -12.33 -1.57 -2.31
C ILE A 186 -11.89 -2.92 -2.89
N ALA A 187 -10.59 -3.04 -3.15
CA ALA A 187 -9.97 -4.22 -3.75
C ALA A 187 -8.58 -4.48 -3.19
N ILE A 188 -8.19 -5.74 -3.17
CA ILE A 188 -6.81 -6.18 -2.93
C ILE A 188 -6.25 -6.72 -4.24
N ILE A 189 -5.06 -6.25 -4.60
CA ILE A 189 -4.21 -6.84 -5.62
C ILE A 189 -3.05 -7.54 -4.92
N ASP A 190 -2.86 -8.80 -5.26
CA ASP A 190 -1.74 -9.62 -4.82
C ASP A 190 -0.79 -9.81 -6.00
N VAL A 191 0.48 -9.44 -5.84
CA VAL A 191 1.47 -9.47 -6.94
C VAL A 191 2.25 -10.79 -6.99
N LYS A 192 2.74 -11.17 -8.17
CA LYS A 192 3.45 -12.45 -8.37
C LYS A 192 4.73 -12.59 -7.57
N LYS A 193 5.43 -11.49 -7.29
CA LYS A 193 6.69 -11.47 -6.55
C LYS A 193 6.68 -10.34 -5.54
N HIS A 194 7.29 -10.58 -4.38
CA HIS A 194 7.46 -9.57 -3.35
C HIS A 194 8.32 -8.41 -3.84
N PHE A 195 7.85 -7.20 -3.60
CA PHE A 195 8.68 -6.01 -3.65
C PHE A 195 9.74 -6.06 -2.55
N ILE A 196 10.94 -5.60 -2.87
CA ILE A 196 12.04 -5.44 -1.93
C ILE A 196 11.80 -4.14 -1.16
N LEU A 197 11.61 -4.25 0.15
CA LEU A 197 11.39 -3.08 1.00
C LEU A 197 12.67 -2.25 1.15
N SER A 198 12.49 -0.94 1.20
CA SER A 198 13.55 0.07 1.39
C SER A 198 12.94 1.36 1.93
N ASN A 199 13.73 2.41 2.11
CA ASN A 199 13.22 3.76 2.38
C ASN A 199 12.37 4.34 1.23
N MET A 200 12.41 3.75 0.03
CA MET A 200 11.63 4.18 -1.14
C MET A 200 10.39 3.30 -1.39
N VAL A 201 10.33 2.13 -0.75
CA VAL A 201 9.25 1.14 -0.89
C VAL A 201 8.96 0.56 0.47
N LEU A 202 7.91 1.02 1.11
CA LEU A 202 7.54 0.66 2.48
C LEU A 202 6.01 0.69 2.59
N PRO A 203 5.37 -0.29 3.23
CA PRO A 203 3.93 -0.27 3.36
C PRO A 203 3.43 0.85 4.28
N VAL A 204 2.16 1.21 4.13
CA VAL A 204 1.44 2.04 5.11
C VAL A 204 0.94 1.16 6.25
N CYS A 205 0.73 1.74 7.44
CA CYS A 205 0.08 1.00 8.50
C CYS A 205 -1.44 0.91 8.28
N LEU A 206 -2.03 -0.26 8.57
CA LEU A 206 -3.48 -0.48 8.50
C LEU A 206 -4.20 -0.14 9.81
N ASP A 207 -3.51 -0.17 10.94
CA ASP A 207 -4.12 -0.04 12.27
C ASP A 207 -3.19 0.67 13.25
N GLY A 208 -3.62 1.82 13.78
CA GLY A 208 -2.93 2.53 14.86
C GLY A 208 -3.18 1.95 16.25
N GLY A 209 -3.97 0.88 16.36
CA GLY A 209 -4.42 0.34 17.65
C GLY A 209 -5.39 1.27 18.39
N SER A 210 -5.70 2.42 17.80
CA SER A 210 -6.58 3.45 18.30
C SER A 210 -7.96 3.26 17.67
N LEU A 211 -8.95 2.84 18.47
CA LEU A 211 -10.36 2.88 18.11
C LEU A 211 -10.90 4.32 17.96
N ARG A 212 -10.05 5.34 18.05
CA ARG A 212 -10.49 6.74 18.01
C ARG A 212 -10.85 7.11 16.59
N ALA A 213 -12.07 7.58 16.41
CA ALA A 213 -12.48 8.23 15.18
C ALA A 213 -11.56 9.43 14.94
N ILE A 214 -11.13 9.59 13.68
CA ILE A 214 -10.39 10.77 13.24
C ILE A 214 -11.31 12.00 13.39
N PRO A 215 -10.89 13.05 14.12
CA PRO A 215 -11.73 14.24 14.29
C PRO A 215 -12.04 14.93 12.95
N VAL A 216 -13.25 15.48 12.81
CA VAL A 216 -13.63 16.33 11.67
C VAL A 216 -12.66 17.50 11.56
N GLY A 217 -12.29 17.86 10.33
CA GLY A 217 -11.31 18.90 10.03
C GLY A 217 -9.85 18.44 10.10
N THR A 218 -9.55 17.25 10.66
CA THR A 218 -8.21 16.66 10.59
C THR A 218 -7.82 16.48 9.13
N LYS A 219 -6.62 16.93 8.77
CA LYS A 219 -6.11 16.83 7.40
C LYS A 219 -5.46 15.47 7.17
N GLY A 220 -6.02 14.70 6.24
CA GLY A 220 -5.41 13.48 5.73
C GLY A 220 -4.56 13.78 4.50
N THR A 221 -3.59 12.93 4.23
CA THR A 221 -2.64 13.05 3.12
C THR A 221 -3.03 12.11 1.99
N VAL A 222 -3.20 12.66 0.78
CA VAL A 222 -3.37 11.91 -0.47
C VAL A 222 -2.19 12.17 -1.37
N VAL A 223 -1.73 11.13 -2.05
CA VAL A 223 -0.58 11.17 -2.95
C VAL A 223 -1.00 10.54 -4.27
N GLY A 224 -0.62 11.13 -5.40
CA GLY A 224 -0.98 10.61 -6.72
C GLY A 224 -0.48 11.44 -7.90
N TRP A 225 -0.80 10.94 -9.10
CA TRP A 225 -0.49 11.56 -10.39
C TRP A 225 -1.75 12.02 -11.13
N GLY A 226 -2.86 12.22 -10.41
CA GLY A 226 -4.14 12.61 -10.97
C GLY A 226 -4.05 13.88 -11.81
N LYS A 227 -5.12 14.15 -12.56
CA LYS A 227 -5.25 15.37 -13.35
C LYS A 227 -5.08 16.60 -12.46
N THR A 228 -4.27 17.56 -12.89
CA THR A 228 -4.17 18.85 -12.22
C THR A 228 -5.25 19.80 -12.73
N GLU A 229 -5.28 21.03 -12.24
CA GLU A 229 -6.11 22.14 -12.72
C GLU A 229 -6.00 22.38 -14.24
N LYS A 230 -4.91 21.94 -14.87
CA LYS A 230 -4.73 21.99 -16.34
C LYS A 230 -5.47 20.88 -17.09
N LYS A 231 -6.21 20.01 -16.39
CA LYS A 231 -6.92 18.83 -16.91
C LYS A 231 -6.00 17.77 -17.54
N VAL A 232 -4.70 17.88 -17.27
CA VAL A 232 -3.65 16.95 -17.68
C VAL A 232 -3.11 16.26 -16.43
N SER A 233 -2.84 14.96 -16.52
CA SER A 233 -2.21 14.22 -15.42
C SER A 233 -0.82 14.77 -15.13
N SER A 234 -0.46 14.85 -13.85
CA SER A 234 0.89 15.26 -13.47
C SER A 234 1.92 14.22 -13.92
N GLU A 235 3.03 14.66 -14.49
CA GLU A 235 4.16 13.79 -14.84
C GLU A 235 4.91 13.30 -13.60
N VAL A 236 4.80 14.03 -12.48
CA VAL A 236 5.48 13.76 -11.21
C VAL A 236 4.48 13.58 -10.08
N LEU A 237 4.88 12.85 -9.04
CA LEU A 237 4.01 12.56 -7.91
C LEU A 237 3.72 13.83 -7.10
N LEU A 238 2.44 14.06 -6.82
CA LEU A 238 1.96 15.20 -6.04
C LEU A 238 1.38 14.71 -4.72
N VAL A 239 1.40 15.57 -3.71
CA VAL A 239 0.73 15.37 -2.44
C VAL A 239 -0.24 16.50 -2.13
N THR A 240 -1.37 16.17 -1.51
CA THR A 240 -2.36 17.14 -1.04
C THR A 240 -2.90 16.74 0.33
N HIS A 241 -3.29 17.74 1.12
CA HIS A 241 -3.79 17.56 2.47
C HIS A 241 -5.26 17.96 2.57
N LEU A 242 -6.13 16.97 2.72
CA LEU A 242 -7.58 17.11 2.64
C LEU A 242 -8.22 16.97 4.03
N PRO A 243 -9.02 17.95 4.48
CA PRO A 243 -9.72 17.85 5.76
C PRO A 243 -10.82 16.80 5.66
N LEU A 244 -10.99 16.02 6.73
CA LEU A 244 -12.16 15.18 6.92
C LEU A 244 -13.41 16.05 7.07
N ILE A 245 -14.46 15.74 6.32
CA ILE A 245 -15.73 16.48 6.33
C ILE A 245 -16.80 15.60 6.95
N ASP A 246 -17.61 16.17 7.83
CA ASP A 246 -18.73 15.47 8.44
C ASP A 246 -19.84 15.18 7.42
N TYR A 247 -20.65 14.16 7.72
CA TYR A 247 -21.73 13.72 6.82
C TYR A 247 -22.74 14.83 6.50
N GLN A 248 -23.13 15.67 7.47
CA GLN A 248 -24.18 16.67 7.27
C GLN A 248 -23.71 17.76 6.31
N THR A 249 -22.49 18.26 6.52
CA THR A 249 -21.84 19.21 5.61
C THR A 249 -21.66 18.59 4.23
N CYS A 250 -21.19 17.34 4.16
CA CYS A 250 -20.98 16.68 2.87
C CYS A 250 -22.28 16.47 2.09
N ASN A 251 -23.33 15.99 2.75
CA ASN A 251 -24.63 15.76 2.14
C ASN A 251 -25.30 17.06 1.68
N ARG A 252 -25.08 18.17 2.40
CA ARG A 252 -25.63 19.49 2.05
C ARG A 252 -24.92 20.12 0.85
N ASP A 253 -23.59 20.00 0.79
CA ASP A 253 -22.78 20.76 -0.17
C ASP A 253 -22.51 19.96 -1.48
N LEU A 254 -22.75 18.64 -1.49
CA LEU A 254 -22.65 17.83 -2.71
C LEU A 254 -23.89 18.00 -3.61
N PRO A 255 -23.72 17.87 -4.94
CA PRO A 255 -24.85 17.91 -5.88
C PRO A 255 -25.90 16.81 -5.59
N ASP A 256 -27.19 17.13 -5.74
CA ASP A 256 -28.30 16.22 -5.43
C ASP A 256 -28.18 14.85 -6.14
N ASN A 257 -27.77 14.85 -7.40
CA ASN A 257 -27.58 13.63 -8.19
C ASN A 257 -26.39 12.77 -7.72
N PHE A 258 -25.51 13.33 -6.88
CA PHE A 258 -24.32 12.70 -6.35
C PHE A 258 -24.50 12.17 -4.92
N ILE A 259 -25.49 12.68 -4.17
CA ILE A 259 -25.81 12.24 -2.79
C ILE A 259 -26.01 10.72 -2.70
N ARG A 260 -26.59 10.09 -3.74
CA ARG A 260 -26.80 8.63 -3.80
C ARG A 260 -25.52 7.79 -3.66
N PHE A 261 -24.35 8.38 -3.86
CA PHE A 261 -23.05 7.72 -3.74
C PHE A 261 -22.46 7.81 -2.34
N ILE A 262 -23.07 8.56 -1.41
CA ILE A 262 -22.70 8.60 0.00
C ILE A 262 -23.28 7.36 0.70
N THR A 263 -22.70 6.19 0.39
CA THR A 263 -23.12 4.89 0.94
C THR A 263 -22.62 4.69 2.37
N SER A 264 -23.04 3.60 3.01
CA SER A 264 -22.75 3.32 4.42
C SER A 264 -21.24 3.21 4.75
N ASP A 265 -20.43 2.93 3.73
CA ASP A 265 -18.99 2.78 3.79
C ASP A 265 -18.20 4.00 3.28
N LYS A 266 -18.85 5.15 3.07
CA LYS A 266 -18.21 6.35 2.51
C LYS A 266 -18.08 7.45 3.54
N PHE A 267 -17.00 8.21 3.40
CA PHE A 267 -16.84 9.50 4.06
C PHE A 267 -16.27 10.52 3.08
N CYS A 268 -16.38 11.79 3.44
CA CYS A 268 -15.98 12.89 2.58
C CYS A 268 -14.69 13.54 3.07
N ALA A 269 -13.84 13.93 2.15
CA ALA A 269 -12.70 14.79 2.45
C ALA A 269 -12.42 15.75 1.30
N GLY A 270 -11.80 16.88 1.65
CA GLY A 270 -11.33 17.88 0.69
C GLY A 270 -11.97 19.24 0.87
N TYR A 271 -11.84 20.07 -0.17
CA TYR A 271 -12.29 21.46 -0.16
C TYR A 271 -13.24 21.72 -1.32
N ILE A 272 -14.17 22.66 -1.13
CA ILE A 272 -15.04 23.20 -2.20
C ILE A 272 -14.38 24.37 -2.95
N ASN A 273 -13.05 24.50 -2.90
CA ASN A 273 -12.31 25.54 -3.62
C ASN A 273 -11.67 25.01 -4.93
N GLY A 274 -11.74 23.70 -5.19
CA GLY A 274 -11.14 23.04 -6.35
C GLY A 274 -9.92 22.18 -6.02
N THR A 275 -9.33 22.36 -4.84
CA THR A 275 -8.23 21.53 -4.32
C THR A 275 -8.76 20.15 -3.90
N GLY A 276 -8.23 19.08 -4.49
CA GLY A 276 -8.62 17.72 -4.14
C GLY A 276 -8.08 16.68 -5.09
N VAL A 277 -8.52 15.44 -4.88
CA VAL A 277 -8.26 14.31 -5.78
C VAL A 277 -8.94 14.51 -7.13
N GLN A 278 -8.37 13.94 -8.18
CA GLN A 278 -8.87 14.04 -9.54
C GLN A 278 -8.73 12.69 -10.28
N GLU A 279 -9.15 12.64 -11.55
CA GLU A 279 -9.01 11.42 -12.37
C GLU A 279 -7.55 10.97 -12.41
N GLY A 280 -7.29 9.69 -12.07
CA GLY A 280 -5.95 9.13 -11.93
C GLY A 280 -5.51 8.92 -10.48
N ASP A 281 -6.15 9.56 -9.50
CA ASP A 281 -5.90 9.31 -8.07
C ASP A 281 -6.77 8.17 -7.51
N SER A 282 -7.79 7.73 -8.25
CA SER A 282 -8.68 6.62 -7.92
C SER A 282 -7.90 5.41 -7.40
N GLY A 283 -8.33 4.86 -6.27
CA GLY A 283 -7.66 3.74 -5.60
C GLY A 283 -6.45 4.12 -4.74
N GLY A 284 -5.94 5.35 -4.83
CA GLY A 284 -4.93 5.88 -3.92
C GLY A 284 -5.43 5.95 -2.47
N GLY A 285 -4.52 5.89 -1.51
CA GLY A 285 -4.84 5.96 -0.08
C GLY A 285 -4.95 7.40 0.44
N LEU A 286 -5.92 7.62 1.33
CA LEU A 286 -5.95 8.76 2.25
C LEU A 286 -5.41 8.30 3.60
N THR A 287 -4.29 8.89 4.02
CA THR A 287 -3.60 8.52 5.26
C THR A 287 -3.66 9.63 6.31
N PHE A 288 -3.72 9.26 7.58
CA PHE A 288 -3.62 10.18 8.70
C PHE A 288 -2.37 9.85 9.53
N GLN A 289 -1.70 10.88 10.01
CA GLN A 289 -0.50 10.72 10.82
C GLN A 289 -0.87 10.61 12.30
N GLU A 290 -0.48 9.51 12.94
CA GLU A 290 -0.61 9.28 14.38
C GLU A 290 0.75 8.80 14.93
N PHE A 291 1.25 9.41 16.00
CA PHE A 291 2.53 9.04 16.64
C PHE A 291 3.71 8.87 15.65
N ASN A 292 3.82 9.78 14.67
CA ASN A 292 4.83 9.76 13.59
C ASN A 292 4.73 8.61 12.58
N LYS A 293 3.62 7.86 12.57
CA LYS A 293 3.30 6.87 11.54
C LYS A 293 2.06 7.26 10.76
N HIS A 294 2.03 6.94 9.49
CA HIS A 294 0.87 7.09 8.63
C HIS A 294 0.01 5.82 8.65
N TYR A 295 -1.28 6.03 8.86
CA TYR A 295 -2.31 5.00 8.85
C TYR A 295 -3.29 5.26 7.72
N ILE A 296 -3.63 4.24 6.95
CA ILE A 296 -4.63 4.39 5.88
C ILE A 296 -6.04 4.29 6.44
N HIS A 297 -6.87 5.30 6.15
CA HIS A 297 -8.28 5.36 6.55
C HIS A 297 -9.24 5.41 5.36
N GLY A 298 -8.78 5.90 4.22
CA GLY A 298 -9.60 6.04 3.02
C GLY A 298 -8.94 5.46 1.78
N VAL A 299 -9.76 5.00 0.85
CA VAL A 299 -9.38 4.74 -0.54
C VAL A 299 -10.14 5.72 -1.43
N VAL A 300 -9.46 6.45 -2.30
CA VAL A 300 -10.09 7.39 -3.26
C VAL A 300 -11.08 6.64 -4.13
N SER A 301 -12.37 6.99 -4.04
CA SER A 301 -13.45 6.29 -4.72
C SER A 301 -14.07 7.17 -5.81
N LEU A 302 -14.83 8.21 -5.45
CA LEU A 302 -15.60 9.02 -6.39
C LEU A 302 -15.44 10.51 -6.15
N LYS A 303 -15.60 11.29 -7.22
CA LYS A 303 -15.75 12.75 -7.16
C LYS A 303 -16.73 13.18 -8.26
N PRO A 304 -17.61 14.17 -8.02
CA PRO A 304 -18.43 14.78 -9.06
C PRO A 304 -17.57 15.25 -10.24
N LYS A 305 -17.97 14.90 -11.47
CA LYS A 305 -17.22 15.29 -12.68
C LYS A 305 -17.60 16.68 -13.18
N GLU A 306 -18.84 17.07 -12.95
CA GLU A 306 -19.43 18.31 -13.43
C GLU A 306 -19.11 19.51 -12.52
N VAL A 307 -18.63 19.24 -11.29
CA VAL A 307 -18.35 20.26 -10.28
C VAL A 307 -16.90 20.15 -9.86
N GLU A 308 -16.03 20.99 -10.44
CA GLU A 308 -14.60 21.01 -10.10
C GLU A 308 -14.36 21.32 -8.61
N LYS A 309 -15.29 22.08 -8.00
CA LYS A 309 -15.25 22.57 -6.62
C LYS A 309 -16.14 21.74 -5.70
N SER A 310 -15.76 20.50 -5.44
CA SER A 310 -16.52 19.59 -4.59
C SER A 310 -15.62 18.75 -3.68
N TYR A 311 -16.21 18.24 -2.59
CA TYR A 311 -15.61 17.16 -1.83
C TYR A 311 -15.47 15.89 -2.68
N ALA A 312 -14.57 15.01 -2.26
CA ALA A 312 -14.43 13.67 -2.80
C ALA A 312 -14.89 12.63 -1.77
N LEU A 313 -15.37 11.50 -2.27
CA LEU A 313 -15.78 10.34 -1.49
C LEU A 313 -14.66 9.33 -1.41
N PHE A 314 -14.42 8.85 -0.20
CA PHE A 314 -13.43 7.83 0.10
C PHE A 314 -14.13 6.61 0.70
N THR A 315 -13.74 5.41 0.26
CA THR A 315 -14.15 4.16 0.91
C THR A 315 -13.45 4.05 2.25
N ASN A 316 -14.22 3.84 3.32
CA ASN A 316 -13.76 3.80 4.71
C ASN A 316 -13.06 2.47 5.01
N VAL A 317 -11.74 2.49 5.05
CA VAL A 317 -10.90 1.30 5.29
C VAL A 317 -11.19 0.66 6.64
N THR A 318 -11.56 1.45 7.66
CA THR A 318 -11.89 0.92 8.99
C THR A 318 -13.11 -0.01 8.96
N ILE A 319 -14.11 0.29 8.13
CA ILE A 319 -15.30 -0.56 7.95
C ILE A 319 -14.93 -1.89 7.28
N HIS A 320 -13.97 -1.87 6.35
CA HIS A 320 -13.50 -3.05 5.62
C HIS A 320 -12.34 -3.81 6.27
N LYS A 321 -11.84 -3.36 7.42
CA LYS A 321 -10.64 -3.89 8.07
C LYS A 321 -10.70 -5.40 8.30
N SER A 322 -11.85 -5.92 8.73
CA SER A 322 -12.04 -7.37 8.93
C SER A 322 -11.85 -8.16 7.63
N TRP A 323 -12.46 -7.68 6.53
CA TRP A 323 -12.29 -8.27 5.21
C TRP A 323 -10.84 -8.19 4.74
N ILE A 324 -10.19 -7.01 4.85
CA ILE A 324 -8.78 -6.83 4.48
C ILE A 324 -7.88 -7.83 5.20
N LEU A 325 -7.99 -7.93 6.52
CA LEU A 325 -7.16 -8.83 7.33
C LEU A 325 -7.42 -10.31 7.02
N LYS A 326 -8.69 -10.68 6.77
CA LYS A 326 -9.05 -12.05 6.38
C LYS A 326 -8.45 -12.41 5.02
N THR A 327 -8.56 -11.51 4.04
CA THR A 327 -8.02 -11.68 2.69
C THR A 327 -6.49 -11.80 2.72
N ILE A 328 -5.80 -10.90 3.45
CA ILE A 328 -4.34 -10.98 3.61
C ILE A 328 -3.90 -12.32 4.21
N ARG A 329 -4.58 -12.80 5.26
CA ARG A 329 -4.27 -14.10 5.88
C ARG A 329 -4.45 -15.27 4.91
N ALA A 330 -5.48 -15.22 4.06
CA ALA A 330 -5.74 -16.26 3.06
C ALA A 330 -4.66 -16.31 1.97
N LEU A 331 -4.00 -15.17 1.66
CA LEU A 331 -2.97 -15.06 0.62
C LEU A 331 -1.56 -15.44 1.07
N LYS A 332 -1.27 -15.44 2.38
CA LYS A 332 0.05 -15.81 2.94
C LYS A 332 0.65 -17.13 2.43
N PRO A 333 -0.10 -18.23 2.24
CA PRO A 333 0.46 -19.51 1.77
C PRO A 333 1.12 -19.45 0.39
N HIS A 334 0.79 -18.45 -0.43
CA HIS A 334 1.35 -18.31 -1.77
C HIS A 334 2.72 -17.61 -1.80
N HIS A 335 3.21 -17.14 -0.65
CA HIS A 335 4.53 -16.55 -0.48
C HIS A 335 5.15 -16.95 0.87
N PRO A 336 5.78 -18.14 0.96
CA PRO A 336 6.55 -18.47 2.16
C PRO A 336 7.70 -17.46 2.35
N ASN A 337 7.87 -17.01 3.60
CA ASN A 337 8.84 -15.99 4.02
C ASN A 337 10.29 -16.28 3.64
#